data_AF-A0A317H6H9-F1
#
_entry.id   AF-A0A317H6H9-F1
#
_cell.length_a   1.000
_cell.length_b   1.000
_cell.length_c   1.000
_cell.angle_alpha   90.00
_cell.angle_beta   90.00
_cell.angle_gamma   90.00
#
_symmetry.space_group_name_H-M   'P 1'
#
loop_
_entity.id
_entity.type
_entity.pdbx_description
1 polymer ?
#
loop_
_entity_poly.entity_id
_entity_poly.type
_entity_poly.pdbx_seq_one_letter_code
_entity_poly.pdbx_strand_id
1 'polypeptide(L)'
;MADDTKPVMVPFEKPLVDAVDSIIAFANKNGSRRYVNTSKDWDTIRYIFQIWKTLFPDEFKRFSESVEYFREYQESSIAKENTAMVQHKMEIPQHLHQMVKVIFKEQQWDKPFLNKMVETIPELKTE
;
A
#
# COMPACT_ATOMS: atom_id res chain seq x y z
N MET A 1 17.10 10.27 -43.19
CA MET A 1 16.89 9.11 -42.30
C MET A 1 16.08 9.64 -41.12
N ALA A 2 14.77 9.37 -41.11
CA ALA A 2 13.89 9.81 -40.02
C ALA A 2 13.76 8.66 -39.03
N ASP A 3 14.21 8.89 -37.79
CA ASP A 3 14.08 7.95 -36.69
C ASP A 3 12.64 8.02 -36.17
N ASP A 4 11.85 7.02 -36.55
CA ASP A 4 10.45 6.84 -36.16
C ASP A 4 10.43 6.15 -34.79
N THR A 5 10.71 6.90 -33.72
CA THR A 5 10.65 6.39 -32.35
C THR A 5 9.18 6.20 -31.94
N LYS A 6 8.59 5.07 -32.32
CA LYS A 6 7.25 4.68 -31.85
C LYS A 6 7.28 4.45 -30.34
N PRO A 7 6.28 4.92 -29.58
CA PRO A 7 6.19 4.62 -28.16
C PRO A 7 6.01 3.10 -28.00
N VAL A 8 7.00 2.46 -27.38
CA VAL A 8 6.92 1.05 -26.99
C VAL A 8 5.85 0.96 -25.90
N MET A 9 4.63 0.58 -26.28
CA MET A 9 3.63 0.11 -25.33
C MET A 9 4.13 -1.20 -24.74
N VAL A 10 4.78 -1.10 -23.57
CA VAL A 10 5.11 -2.26 -22.76
C VAL A 10 3.77 -2.89 -22.36
N PRO A 11 3.47 -4.15 -22.75
CA PRO A 11 2.26 -4.80 -22.29
C PRO A 11 2.35 -4.89 -20.77
N PHE A 12 1.42 -4.25 -20.06
CA PHE A 12 1.22 -4.53 -18.65
C PHE A 12 1.07 -6.05 -18.50
N GLU A 13 1.89 -6.65 -17.64
CA GLU A 13 1.82 -8.08 -17.37
C GLU A 13 0.36 -8.40 -17.00
N LYS A 14 -0.31 -9.20 -17.85
CA LYS A 14 -1.70 -9.67 -17.67
C LYS A 14 -2.09 -10.00 -16.20
N PRO A 15 -1.23 -10.61 -15.35
CA PRO A 15 -1.56 -10.83 -13.94
C PRO A 15 -1.87 -9.56 -13.13
N LEU A 16 -1.25 -8.41 -13.43
CA LEU A 16 -1.49 -7.16 -12.70
C LEU A 16 -2.87 -6.60 -12.97
N VAL A 17 -3.29 -6.61 -14.24
CA VAL A 17 -4.61 -6.12 -14.66
C VAL A 17 -5.72 -7.01 -14.09
N ASP A 18 -5.54 -8.33 -14.17
CA ASP A 18 -6.50 -9.31 -13.65
C ASP A 18 -6.63 -9.24 -12.11
N ALA A 19 -5.51 -9.01 -11.42
CA ALA A 19 -5.50 -8.84 -9.98
C ALA A 19 -6.18 -7.52 -9.56
N VAL A 20 -5.94 -6.42 -10.28
CA VAL A 20 -6.65 -5.15 -10.04
C VAL A 20 -8.14 -5.28 -10.33
N ASP A 21 -8.54 -5.98 -11.38
CA ASP A 21 -9.95 -6.24 -11.70
C ASP A 21 -10.63 -7.07 -10.60
N SER A 22 -9.94 -8.10 -10.10
CA SER A 22 -10.38 -8.91 -8.97
C SER A 22 -10.54 -8.07 -7.69
N ILE A 23 -9.63 -7.13 -7.42
CA ILE A 23 -9.75 -6.18 -6.30
C ILE A 23 -10.98 -5.29 -6.48
N ILE A 24 -11.20 -4.75 -7.68
CA ILE A 24 -12.36 -3.88 -7.99
C ILE A 24 -13.66 -4.67 -7.81
N ALA A 25 -13.72 -5.91 -8.28
CA ALA A 25 -14.88 -6.78 -8.10
C ALA A 25 -15.14 -7.07 -6.62
N PHE A 26 -14.10 -7.34 -5.83
CA PHE A 26 -14.20 -7.58 -4.40
C PHE A 26 -14.68 -6.33 -3.63
N ALA A 27 -14.11 -5.16 -3.95
CA ALA A 27 -14.48 -3.88 -3.35
C ALA A 27 -15.93 -3.49 -3.67
N ASN A 28 -16.36 -3.64 -4.93
CA ASN A 28 -17.74 -3.39 -5.34
C ASN A 28 -18.72 -4.33 -4.60
N LYS A 29 -18.37 -5.60 -4.45
CA LYS A 29 -19.18 -6.58 -3.71
C LYS A 29 -19.29 -6.23 -2.23
N ASN A 30 -18.25 -5.63 -1.64
CA ASN A 30 -18.25 -5.19 -0.25
C ASN A 30 -18.94 -3.84 -0.03
N GLY A 31 -19.34 -3.15 -1.10
CA GLY A 31 -19.93 -1.81 -1.02
C GLY A 31 -18.91 -0.76 -0.56
N SER A 32 -17.64 -0.97 -0.90
CA SER A 32 -16.54 -0.09 -0.46
C SER A 32 -16.76 1.34 -0.92
N ARG A 33 -16.52 2.26 0.01
CA ARG A 33 -16.79 3.70 -0.15
C ARG A 33 -15.54 4.44 -0.61
N ARG A 34 -15.63 5.76 -0.70
CA ARG A 34 -14.54 6.64 -1.13
C ARG A 34 -13.30 6.60 -0.21
N TYR A 35 -13.49 6.18 1.05
CA TYR A 35 -12.46 6.04 2.08
C TYR A 35 -12.73 4.78 2.93
N VAL A 36 -11.66 4.24 3.52
CA VAL A 36 -11.65 3.07 4.38
C VAL A 36 -12.20 3.47 5.75
N ASN A 37 -13.34 2.91 6.14
CA ASN A 37 -13.95 3.20 7.44
C ASN A 37 -14.53 1.96 8.12
N THR A 38 -15.10 1.04 7.34
CA THR A 38 -15.77 -0.15 7.87
C THR A 38 -14.83 -1.35 7.93
N SER A 39 -15.17 -2.35 8.73
CA SER A 39 -14.42 -3.62 8.79
C SER A 39 -14.29 -4.30 7.42
N LYS A 40 -15.29 -4.13 6.54
CA LYS A 40 -15.26 -4.66 5.16
C LYS A 40 -14.26 -3.93 4.26
N ASP A 41 -14.07 -2.63 4.48
CA ASP A 41 -13.05 -1.86 3.77
C ASP A 41 -11.66 -2.33 4.18
N TRP A 42 -11.45 -2.63 5.47
CA TRP A 42 -10.20 -3.21 5.96
C TRP A 42 -9.95 -4.62 5.43
N ASP A 43 -11.00 -5.42 5.22
CA ASP A 43 -10.90 -6.72 4.54
C ASP A 43 -10.45 -6.55 3.08
N THR A 44 -10.98 -5.54 2.39
CA THR A 44 -10.56 -5.16 1.04
C THR A 44 -9.10 -4.70 1.01
N ILE A 45 -8.65 -3.90 2.00
CA ILE A 45 -7.25 -3.51 2.14
C ILE A 45 -6.34 -4.72 2.37
N ARG A 46 -6.75 -5.69 3.20
CA ARG A 46 -5.99 -6.95 3.36
C ARG A 46 -5.86 -7.68 2.04
N TYR A 47 -6.96 -7.79 1.30
CA TYR A 47 -6.96 -8.47 0.00
C TYR A 47 -6.03 -7.79 -1.01
N ILE A 48 -6.08 -6.46 -1.09
CA ILE A 48 -5.15 -5.65 -1.89
C ILE A 48 -3.71 -5.95 -1.50
N PHE A 49 -3.43 -6.00 -0.20
CA PHE A 49 -2.08 -6.23 0.30
C PHE A 49 -1.57 -7.65 0.00
N GLN A 50 -2.44 -8.68 0.12
CA GLN A 50 -2.10 -10.05 -0.26
C GLN A 50 -1.74 -10.19 -1.74
N ILE A 51 -2.46 -9.46 -2.60
CA ILE A 51 -2.15 -9.41 -4.03
C ILE A 51 -0.85 -8.67 -4.25
N TRP A 52 -0.70 -7.48 -3.66
CA TRP A 52 0.46 -6.64 -3.84
C TRP A 52 1.75 -7.34 -3.38
N LYS A 53 1.77 -7.99 -2.21
CA LYS A 53 2.94 -8.74 -1.75
C LYS A 53 3.32 -9.90 -2.68
N THR A 54 2.34 -10.49 -3.36
CA THR A 54 2.55 -11.60 -4.29
C THR A 54 3.14 -11.12 -5.61
N LEU A 55 2.70 -9.94 -6.07
CA LEU A 55 3.17 -9.31 -7.30
C LEU A 55 4.50 -8.55 -7.13
N PHE A 56 4.73 -7.98 -5.95
CA PHE A 56 5.89 -7.13 -5.64
C PHE A 56 6.56 -7.53 -4.31
N PRO A 57 7.13 -8.75 -4.22
CA PRO A 57 7.74 -9.24 -2.98
C PRO A 57 8.96 -8.40 -2.53
N ASP A 58 9.73 -7.86 -3.48
CA ASP A 58 10.87 -6.97 -3.18
C ASP A 58 10.43 -5.64 -2.55
N GLU A 59 9.34 -5.04 -3.04
CA GLU A 59 8.79 -3.84 -2.42
C GLU A 59 8.19 -4.14 -1.06
N PHE A 60 7.52 -5.29 -0.91
CA PHE A 60 7.02 -5.75 0.39
C PHE A 60 8.14 -5.88 1.41
N LYS A 61 9.27 -6.48 1.03
CA LYS A 61 10.44 -6.60 1.92
C LYS A 61 10.93 -5.23 2.40
N ARG A 62 11.17 -4.30 1.48
CA ARG A 62 11.61 -2.92 1.81
C ARG A 62 10.61 -2.17 2.67
N PHE A 63 9.32 -2.39 2.41
CA PHE A 63 8.25 -1.78 3.18
C PHE A 63 8.21 -2.31 4.61
N SER A 64 8.32 -3.63 4.79
CA SER A 64 8.37 -4.28 6.11
C SER A 64 9.57 -3.81 6.92
N GLU A 65 10.76 -3.71 6.31
CA GLU A 65 11.96 -3.14 6.95
C GLU A 65 11.74 -1.68 7.37
N SER A 66 11.04 -0.90 6.55
CA SER A 66 10.72 0.51 6.87
C SER A 66 9.68 0.64 7.98
N VAL A 67 8.71 -0.28 8.04
CA VAL A 67 7.69 -0.36 9.10
C VAL A 67 8.34 -0.71 10.45
N GLU A 68 9.25 -1.69 10.45
CA GLU A 68 10.00 -2.10 11.64
C GLU A 68 10.85 -0.96 12.18
N TYR A 69 11.62 -0.28 11.30
CA TYR A 69 12.40 0.91 11.67
C TYR A 69 11.52 2.03 12.24
N PHE A 70 10.33 2.25 11.68
CA PHE A 70 9.39 3.26 12.18
C PHE A 70 8.92 2.91 13.61
N ARG A 71 8.66 1.63 13.89
CA ARG A 71 8.22 1.15 15.21
C ARG A 71 9.31 1.30 16.26
N GLU A 72 10.53 0.83 15.98
CA GLU A 72 11.68 0.98 16.89
C GLU A 72 11.99 2.45 17.19
N TYR A 73 11.84 3.32 16.18
CA TYR A 73 12.03 4.75 16.35
C TYR A 73 10.91 5.39 17.21
N GLN A 74 9.65 4.95 17.07
CA GLN A 74 8.55 5.44 17.91
C GLN A 74 8.71 5.05 19.38
N GLU A 75 9.25 3.87 19.67
CA GLU A 75 9.48 3.41 21.04
C GLU A 75 10.71 4.08 21.70
N SER A 76 11.62 4.62 20.88
CA SER A 76 12.79 5.35 21.36
C SER A 76 12.45 6.78 21.82
N SER A 77 12.88 7.15 23.03
CA SER A 77 12.71 8.51 23.61
C SER A 77 13.31 9.66 22.78
N ILE A 78 14.08 9.35 21.73
CA ILE A 78 14.70 10.30 20.78
C ILE A 78 13.66 10.88 19.78
N ALA A 79 12.47 10.27 19.66
CA ALA A 79 11.42 10.68 18.72
C ALA A 79 10.83 12.08 18.94
N LYS A 80 11.08 12.72 20.09
CA LYS A 80 10.56 14.04 20.42
C LYS A 80 11.28 15.20 19.72
N GLU A 81 12.48 15.00 19.16
CA GLU A 81 13.28 16.09 18.59
C GLU A 81 13.34 16.06 17.05
N ASN A 82 13.11 14.89 16.42
CA ASN A 82 13.22 14.70 14.96
C ASN A 82 11.94 14.14 14.31
N THR A 83 10.78 14.53 14.86
CA THR A 83 9.47 13.98 14.48
C THR A 83 9.08 14.28 13.02
N ALA A 84 9.70 15.30 12.38
CA ALA A 84 9.48 15.63 10.98
C ALA A 84 10.26 14.71 10.01
N MET A 85 11.47 14.27 10.36
CA MET A 85 12.29 13.40 9.51
C MET A 85 11.75 11.97 9.46
N VAL A 86 11.21 11.44 10.56
CA VAL A 86 10.69 10.07 10.59
C VAL A 86 9.28 9.94 10.01
N GLN A 87 8.49 11.02 10.03
CA GLN A 87 7.22 11.07 9.30
C GLN A 87 7.37 10.95 7.78
N HIS A 88 8.55 11.30 7.24
CA HIS A 88 8.87 11.14 5.82
C HIS A 88 9.41 9.75 5.44
N LYS A 89 9.69 8.87 6.41
CA LYS A 89 10.37 7.59 6.14
C LYS A 89 9.47 6.37 6.00
N MET A 90 8.17 6.47 6.33
CA MET A 90 7.24 5.41 5.94
C MET A 90 6.89 5.60 4.47
N GLU A 91 7.85 5.33 3.60
CA GLU A 91 7.69 5.40 2.15
C GLU A 91 6.70 4.32 1.74
N ILE A 92 5.48 4.74 1.45
CA ILE A 92 4.45 3.82 0.97
C ILE A 92 4.83 3.43 -0.45
N PRO A 93 4.96 2.12 -0.72
CA PRO A 93 5.31 1.64 -2.04
C PRO A 93 4.33 2.17 -3.07
N GLN A 94 4.85 2.67 -4.18
CA GLN A 94 4.05 3.37 -5.18
C GLN A 94 2.94 2.47 -5.73
N HIS A 95 3.23 1.19 -5.96
CA HIS A 95 2.26 0.22 -6.48
C HIS A 95 1.14 -0.07 -5.45
N LEU A 96 1.48 -0.23 -4.18
CA LEU A 96 0.49 -0.39 -3.10
C LEU A 96 -0.41 0.85 -3.03
N HIS A 97 0.20 2.04 -3.07
CA HIS A 97 -0.53 3.30 -3.04
C HIS A 97 -1.50 3.42 -4.24
N GLN A 98 -1.06 3.04 -5.44
CA GLN A 98 -1.91 3.05 -6.64
C GLN A 98 -3.06 2.04 -6.53
N MET A 99 -2.81 0.81 -6.09
CA MET A 99 -3.84 -0.22 -5.94
C MET A 99 -4.92 0.19 -4.93
N VAL A 100 -4.53 0.78 -3.80
CA VAL A 100 -5.48 1.30 -2.82
C VAL A 100 -6.25 2.50 -3.38
N LYS A 101 -5.59 3.44 -4.07
CA LYS A 101 -6.27 4.62 -4.66
C LYS A 101 -7.23 4.29 -5.79
N VAL A 102 -7.03 3.18 -6.51
CA VAL A 102 -7.99 2.72 -7.53
C VAL A 102 -9.36 2.44 -6.88
N ILE A 103 -9.36 1.92 -5.66
CA ILE A 103 -10.58 1.58 -4.90
C ILE A 103 -11.03 2.75 -4.02
N PHE A 104 -10.14 3.25 -3.18
CA PHE A 104 -10.39 4.30 -2.21
C PHE A 104 -9.73 5.59 -2.68
N LYS A 105 -10.34 6.23 -3.68
CA LYS A 105 -9.79 7.44 -4.32
C LYS A 105 -9.53 8.60 -3.37
N GLU A 106 -10.36 8.73 -2.33
CA GLU A 106 -10.27 9.81 -1.33
C GLU A 106 -9.54 9.34 -0.06
N GLN A 107 -8.92 8.16 -0.06
CA GLN A 107 -8.19 7.68 1.12
C GLN A 107 -7.00 8.57 1.41
N GLN A 108 -6.99 9.11 2.63
CA GLN A 108 -5.85 9.83 3.17
C GLN A 108 -4.90 8.85 3.86
N TRP A 109 -3.60 9.01 3.62
CA TRP A 109 -2.54 8.16 4.16
C TRP A 109 -1.98 8.76 5.45
N ASP A 110 -2.86 9.13 6.38
CA ASP A 110 -2.46 9.70 7.66
C ASP A 110 -1.95 8.61 8.61
N LYS A 111 -1.23 9.04 9.65
CA LYS A 111 -0.81 8.17 10.77
C LYS A 111 -1.88 7.20 11.28
N PRO A 112 -3.15 7.59 11.55
CA PRO A 112 -4.17 6.65 12.03
C PRO A 112 -4.46 5.55 11.00
N PHE A 113 -4.43 5.87 9.70
CA PHE A 113 -4.62 4.87 8.65
C PHE A 113 -3.43 3.92 8.60
N LEU A 114 -2.21 4.46 8.62
CA LEU A 114 -0.97 3.69 8.60
C LEU A 114 -0.85 2.75 9.80
N ASN A 115 -1.09 3.26 11.01
CA ASN A 115 -1.09 2.45 12.24
C ASN A 115 -2.10 1.31 12.13
N LYS A 116 -3.33 1.62 11.73
CA LYS A 116 -4.36 0.60 11.60
C LYS A 116 -4.06 -0.40 10.49
N MET A 117 -3.39 0.02 9.41
CA MET A 117 -2.90 -0.87 8.36
C MET A 117 -1.86 -1.85 8.91
N VAL A 118 -0.86 -1.37 9.66
CA VAL A 118 0.14 -2.23 10.33
C VAL A 118 -0.54 -3.19 11.32
N GLU A 119 -1.54 -2.74 12.08
CA GLU A 119 -2.29 -3.61 13.01
C GLU A 119 -3.15 -4.66 12.30
N THR A 120 -3.67 -4.32 11.13
CA THR A 120 -4.60 -5.14 10.34
C THR A 120 -3.87 -6.24 9.57
N ILE A 121 -2.61 -5.99 9.22
CA ILE A 121 -1.81 -6.88 8.39
C ILE A 121 -0.89 -7.68 9.32
N PRO A 122 -1.21 -8.95 9.61
CA PRO A 122 -0.43 -9.75 10.56
C PRO A 122 1.02 -9.95 10.12
N GLU A 123 1.30 -9.91 8.81
CA GLU A 123 2.66 -10.04 8.28
C GLU A 123 3.54 -8.81 8.56
N LEU A 124 2.94 -7.68 8.97
CA LEU A 124 3.64 -6.50 9.47
C LEU A 124 3.68 -6.46 11.00
N LYS A 125 2.99 -7.39 11.68
CA LYS A 125 3.13 -7.60 13.12
C LYS A 125 4.32 -8.52 13.36
N THR A 126 5.47 -7.94 13.66
CA THR A 126 6.52 -8.66 14.37
C THR A 126 6.05 -8.92 15.80
N GLU A 127 6.05 -10.20 16.18
CA GLU A 127 5.79 -10.72 17.55
C GLU A 127 6.74 -10.13 18.58
#